data_AF-A0A7C3UYR8-F1
#
_entry.id   AF-A0A7C3UYR8-F1
#
_cell.length_a   1.000
_cell.length_b   1.000
_cell.length_c   1.000
_cell.angle_alpha   90.00
_cell.angle_beta   90.00
_cell.angle_gamma   90.00
#
_symmetry.space_group_name_H-M   'P 1'
#
loop_
_entity.id
_entity.type
_entity.pdbx_description
1 polymer ?
#
loop_
_entity_poly.entity_id
_entity_poly.type
_entity_poly.pdbx_seq_one_letter_code
_entity_poly.pdbx_strand_id
1 'polypeptide(L)'
;KEPPQAVGPGIPGKPLSKTILGSGIGTLTGIIGLGGGYALVPSYIYFLKAPVKLAIGTSMAAFVWMALVGAIFKLYQQVVDIPAAAALGVGALIGAIFGAKLVAKIKPNILKALFGLLFFYVSLKYILIYFGISI
;
A
#
# COMPACT_ATOMS: atom_id res chain seq x y z
N LYS A 1 -4.18 27.93 -9.25
CA LYS A 1 -5.61 27.79 -8.87
C LYS A 1 -5.87 26.30 -8.69
N GLU A 2 -5.57 25.77 -7.50
CA GLU A 2 -5.70 24.33 -7.20
C GLU A 2 -7.17 23.92 -7.23
N PRO A 3 -7.56 22.82 -7.89
CA PRO A 3 -8.94 22.38 -7.90
C PRO A 3 -9.38 21.96 -6.49
N PRO A 4 -10.64 22.22 -6.11
CA PRO A 4 -11.16 22.03 -4.76
C PRO A 4 -11.00 20.58 -4.29
N GLN A 5 -10.57 20.41 -3.05
CA GLN A 5 -10.60 19.13 -2.34
C GLN A 5 -12.05 18.68 -2.26
N ALA A 6 -12.46 17.80 -3.17
CA ALA A 6 -13.77 17.18 -3.15
C ALA A 6 -13.86 16.29 -1.92
N VAL A 7 -14.43 16.85 -0.85
CA VAL A 7 -15.03 16.14 0.27
C VAL A 7 -16.27 15.44 -0.29
N GLY A 8 -16.06 14.28 -0.92
CA GLY A 8 -17.09 13.33 -1.31
C GLY A 8 -16.74 11.95 -0.74
N PRO A 9 -17.73 11.13 -0.34
CA PRO A 9 -17.50 9.90 0.43
C PRO A 9 -16.85 8.74 -0.36
N GLY A 10 -16.36 8.94 -1.59
CA GLY A 10 -15.90 7.82 -2.42
C GLY A 10 -14.86 8.19 -3.48
N ILE A 11 -14.03 7.20 -3.83
CA ILE A 11 -13.06 7.30 -4.92
C ILE A 11 -13.82 7.55 -6.25
N PRO A 12 -13.52 8.63 -6.99
CA PRO A 12 -14.13 8.90 -8.30
C PRO A 12 -13.77 7.79 -9.31
N GLY A 13 -14.72 7.37 -10.15
CA GLY A 13 -14.48 6.41 -11.24
C GLY A 13 -15.56 5.34 -11.37
N LYS A 14 -15.74 4.82 -12.59
CA LYS A 14 -16.69 3.75 -12.90
C LYS A 14 -16.36 2.49 -12.07
N PRO A 15 -17.35 1.76 -11.53
CA PRO A 15 -17.10 0.55 -10.74
C PRO A 15 -16.30 -0.50 -11.52
N LEU A 16 -16.50 -0.57 -12.84
CA LEU A 16 -15.78 -1.49 -13.72
C LEU A 16 -14.26 -1.24 -13.76
N SER A 17 -13.82 0.03 -13.82
CA SER A 17 -12.39 0.37 -13.79
C SER A 17 -11.75 0.03 -12.45
N LYS A 18 -12.50 0.14 -11.34
CA LYS A 18 -12.00 -0.21 -10.01
C LYS A 18 -11.76 -1.72 -9.87
N THR A 19 -12.66 -2.54 -10.39
CA THR A 19 -12.54 -4.00 -10.34
C THR A 19 -11.40 -4.51 -11.22
N ILE A 20 -11.23 -3.96 -12.43
CA ILE A 20 -10.14 -4.36 -13.33
C ILE A 20 -8.77 -3.99 -12.74
N LEU A 21 -8.62 -2.76 -12.22
CA LEU A 21 -7.39 -2.36 -11.54
C LEU A 21 -7.12 -3.20 -10.29
N GLY A 22 -8.15 -3.40 -9.46
CA GLY A 22 -8.02 -4.18 -8.23
C GLY A 22 -7.63 -5.63 -8.50
N SER A 23 -8.21 -6.25 -9.52
CA SER A 23 -7.86 -7.61 -9.94
C SER A 23 -6.45 -7.68 -10.49
N GLY A 24 -6.07 -6.78 -11.41
CA GLY A 24 -4.71 -6.78 -11.99
C GLY A 24 -3.62 -6.54 -10.94
N ILE A 25 -3.82 -5.54 -10.07
CA ILE A 25 -2.87 -5.25 -9.00
C ILE A 25 -2.85 -6.39 -7.98
N GLY A 26 -4.01 -6.97 -7.64
CA GLY A 26 -4.10 -8.10 -6.71
C GLY A 26 -3.35 -9.32 -7.22
N THR A 27 -3.46 -9.66 -8.51
CA THR A 27 -2.71 -10.76 -9.11
C THR A 27 -1.21 -10.48 -9.11
N LEU A 28 -0.77 -9.28 -9.50
CA LEU A 28 0.66 -8.92 -9.45
C LEU A 28 1.21 -8.99 -8.02
N THR A 29 0.47 -8.42 -7.08
CA THR A 29 0.78 -8.41 -5.64
C THR A 29 0.90 -9.83 -5.10
N GLY A 30 -0.03 -10.72 -5.48
CA GLY A 30 -0.02 -12.12 -5.07
C GLY A 30 1.19 -12.90 -5.59
N ILE A 31 1.60 -12.66 -6.83
CA ILE A 31 2.79 -13.29 -7.43
C ILE A 31 4.07 -12.78 -6.78
N ILE A 32 4.17 -11.46 -6.60
CA ILE A 32 5.37 -10.79 -6.05
C ILE A 32 5.49 -11.01 -4.53
N GLY A 33 4.37 -11.19 -3.83
CA GLY A 33 4.34 -11.34 -2.37
C GLY A 33 4.57 -10.05 -1.58
N LEU A 34 4.73 -8.91 -2.27
CA LEU A 34 4.78 -7.57 -1.67
C LEU A 34 3.35 -7.04 -1.60
N GLY A 35 2.88 -6.53 -0.46
CA GLY A 35 1.45 -6.23 -0.23
C GLY A 35 0.79 -5.11 -1.07
N GLY A 36 1.35 -4.71 -2.21
CA GLY A 36 0.58 -4.03 -3.25
C GLY A 36 0.30 -2.55 -3.03
N GLY A 37 0.55 -2.00 -1.84
CA GLY A 37 0.43 -0.57 -1.55
C GLY A 37 1.26 0.33 -2.49
N TYR A 38 2.43 -0.16 -2.91
CA TYR A 38 3.30 0.50 -3.88
C TYR A 38 2.64 0.67 -5.26
N ALA A 39 1.74 -0.23 -5.64
CA ALA A 39 1.02 -0.19 -6.92
C ALA A 39 -0.38 0.43 -6.77
N LEU A 40 -1.09 0.15 -5.67
CA LEU A 40 -2.44 0.64 -5.38
C LEU A 40 -2.48 2.16 -5.22
N VAL A 41 -1.56 2.74 -4.45
CA VAL A 41 -1.53 4.19 -4.17
C VAL A 41 -1.34 5.03 -5.44
N PRO A 42 -0.29 4.82 -6.26
CA PRO A 42 -0.13 5.59 -7.50
C PRO A 42 -1.26 5.29 -8.49
N SER A 43 -1.76 4.06 -8.54
CA SER A 43 -2.91 3.75 -9.39
C SER A 43 -4.15 4.56 -9.03
N TYR A 44 -4.48 4.69 -7.75
CA TYR A 44 -5.62 5.50 -7.30
C TYR A 44 -5.43 7.00 -7.53
N ILE A 45 -4.18 7.50 -7.41
CA ILE A 45 -3.86 8.90 -7.64
C ILE A 45 -3.88 9.24 -9.15
N TYR A 46 -3.23 8.43 -9.99
CA TYR A 46 -3.08 8.72 -11.42
C TYR A 46 -4.29 8.30 -12.25
N PHE A 47 -4.87 7.11 -12.03
CA PHE A 47 -6.00 6.62 -12.82
C PHE A 47 -7.35 7.14 -12.31
N LEU A 48 -7.55 7.21 -10.99
CA LEU A 48 -8.83 7.61 -10.40
C LEU A 48 -8.87 9.08 -9.95
N LYS A 49 -7.76 9.81 -10.12
CA LYS A 49 -7.61 11.22 -9.71
C LYS A 49 -8.09 11.46 -8.27
N ALA A 50 -7.93 10.45 -7.41
CA ALA A 50 -8.42 10.50 -6.04
C ALA A 50 -7.50 11.39 -5.19
N PRO A 51 -8.05 12.10 -4.19
CA PRO A 51 -7.24 12.84 -3.25
C PRO A 51 -6.30 11.88 -2.51
N VAL A 52 -5.02 12.24 -2.43
CA VAL A 52 -3.92 11.40 -1.90
C VAL A 52 -4.29 10.76 -0.54
N LYS A 53 -4.96 11.53 0.34
CA LYS A 53 -5.37 11.07 1.67
C LYS A 53 -6.39 9.92 1.60
N LEU A 54 -7.33 9.99 0.66
CA LEU A 54 -8.35 8.95 0.44
C LEU A 54 -7.74 7.72 -0.24
N ALA A 55 -6.86 7.94 -1.23
CA ALA A 55 -6.14 6.86 -1.91
C ALA A 55 -5.30 6.01 -0.94
N ILE A 56 -4.56 6.66 -0.04
CA ILE A 56 -3.76 5.97 0.99
C ILE A 56 -4.69 5.16 1.91
N GLY A 57 -5.74 5.78 2.44
CA GLY A 57 -6.68 5.10 3.35
C GLY A 57 -7.35 3.88 2.71
N THR A 58 -7.85 4.01 1.47
CA THR A 58 -8.48 2.89 0.77
C THR A 58 -7.49 1.79 0.40
N SER A 59 -6.24 2.14 0.05
CA SER A 59 -5.21 1.13 -0.22
C SER A 59 -4.86 0.32 1.03
N MET A 60 -4.83 0.95 2.22
CA MET A 60 -4.63 0.25 3.49
C MET A 60 -5.79 -0.69 3.80
N ALA A 61 -7.04 -0.28 3.54
CA ALA A 61 -8.19 -1.15 3.70
C ALA A 61 -8.14 -2.37 2.76
N ALA A 62 -7.75 -2.16 1.49
CA ALA A 62 -7.55 -3.26 0.54
C ALA A 62 -6.42 -4.22 0.97
N PHE A 63 -5.36 -3.67 1.57
CA PHE A 63 -4.21 -4.43 2.09
C PHE A 63 -4.63 -5.44 3.15
N VAL A 64 -5.58 -5.09 4.04
CA VAL A 64 -6.10 -6.00 5.06
C VAL A 64 -6.70 -7.25 4.42
N TRP A 65 -7.48 -7.07 3.35
CA TRP A 65 -8.08 -8.20 2.63
C TRP A 65 -7.03 -9.08 1.96
N MET A 66 -6.05 -8.47 1.30
CA MET A 66 -4.93 -9.18 0.68
C MET A 66 -4.12 -9.99 1.71
N ALA A 67 -3.82 -9.39 2.86
CA ALA A 67 -3.10 -10.04 3.95
C ALA A 67 -3.90 -11.20 4.55
N LEU A 68 -5.21 -11.04 4.74
CA LEU A 68 -6.09 -12.08 5.26
C LEU A 68 -6.13 -13.29 4.32
N VAL A 69 -6.36 -13.07 3.03
CA VAL A 69 -6.38 -14.14 2.02
C VAL A 69 -5.02 -14.83 1.95
N GLY A 70 -3.92 -14.07 1.91
CA GLY A 70 -2.56 -14.61 1.91
C GLY A 70 -2.23 -15.44 3.17
N ALA A 71 -2.71 -15.01 4.33
CA ALA A 71 -2.54 -15.75 5.58
C ALA A 71 -3.28 -17.09 5.54
N ILE A 72 -4.55 -17.11 5.10
CA ILE A 72 -5.37 -18.32 4.99
C ILE A 72 -4.71 -19.33 4.04
N PHE A 73 -4.25 -18.89 2.87
CA PHE A 73 -3.56 -19.78 1.92
C PHE A 73 -2.29 -20.38 2.51
N LYS A 74 -1.47 -19.59 3.21
CA LYS A 74 -0.25 -20.09 3.86
C LYS A 74 -0.54 -21.05 5.00
N LEU A 75 -1.58 -20.79 5.79
CA LEU A 75 -2.09 -21.70 6.83
C LEU A 75 -2.55 -23.04 6.23
N TYR A 76 -3.28 -23.00 5.12
CA TYR A 76 -3.73 -24.20 4.40
C TYR A 76 -2.55 -25.03 3.86
N GLN A 77 -1.49 -24.36 3.42
CA GLN A 77 -0.26 -25.02 2.95
C GLN A 77 0.61 -25.60 4.07
N GLN A 78 0.26 -25.42 5.35
CA GLN A 78 1.02 -25.92 6.52
C GLN A 78 2.49 -25.44 6.56
N VAL A 79 2.82 -24.35 5.87
CA VAL A 79 4.17 -23.77 5.83
C VAL A 79 4.40 -22.70 6.91
N VAL A 80 3.50 -22.61 7.90
CA VAL A 80 3.49 -21.54 8.90
C VAL A 80 3.91 -22.07 10.26
N ASP A 81 5.02 -21.55 10.75
CA ASP A 81 5.39 -21.64 12.16
C ASP A 81 4.47 -20.72 12.97
N ILE A 82 3.49 -21.31 13.67
CA ILE A 82 2.47 -20.60 14.44
C ILE A 82 3.08 -19.75 15.58
N PRO A 83 3.99 -20.26 16.44
CA PRO A 83 4.61 -19.44 17.47
C PRO A 83 5.41 -18.26 16.89
N ALA A 84 6.18 -18.45 15.82
CA ALA A 84 6.89 -17.36 15.17
C ALA A 84 5.93 -16.33 14.55
N ALA A 85 4.86 -16.79 13.89
CA ALA A 85 3.84 -15.94 13.29
C ALA A 85 3.10 -15.10 14.34
N ALA A 86 2.80 -15.66 15.51
CA ALA A 86 2.18 -14.94 16.61
C ALA A 86 3.12 -13.85 17.18
N ALA A 87 4.39 -14.18 17.43
CA ALA A 87 5.36 -13.22 17.94
C ALA A 87 5.58 -12.04 16.97
N LEU A 88 5.73 -12.34 15.67
CA LEU A 88 5.85 -11.34 14.62
C LEU A 88 4.56 -10.52 14.46
N GLY A 89 3.40 -11.16 14.55
CA GLY A 89 2.10 -10.51 14.47
C GLY A 89 1.89 -9.48 15.59
N VAL A 90 2.23 -9.84 16.83
CA VAL A 90 2.14 -8.92 17.98
C VAL A 90 3.11 -7.75 17.82
N GLY A 91 4.36 -8.01 17.43
CA GLY A 91 5.34 -6.95 17.16
C GLY A 91 4.88 -5.99 16.06
N ALA A 92 4.34 -6.54 14.97
CA ALA A 92 3.79 -5.76 13.86
C ALA A 92 2.57 -4.93 14.29
N LEU A 93 1.66 -5.47 15.10
CA LEU A 93 0.50 -4.73 15.63
C LEU A 93 0.93 -3.53 16.48
N ILE A 94 1.88 -3.74 17.41
CA ILE A 94 2.39 -2.66 18.26
C ILE A 94 3.06 -1.59 17.38
N GLY A 95 3.93 -1.99 16.46
CA GLY A 95 4.60 -1.09 15.53
C GLY A 95 3.62 -0.29 14.66
N ALA A 96 2.57 -0.94 14.15
CA ALA A 96 1.54 -0.30 13.33
C ALA A 96 0.73 0.74 14.12
N ILE A 97 0.36 0.46 15.38
CA ILE A 97 -0.36 1.41 16.24
C ILE A 97 0.50 2.64 16.54
N PHE A 98 1.76 2.44 16.91
CA PHE A 98 2.69 3.55 17.16
C PHE A 98 2.97 4.35 15.89
N GLY A 99 3.20 3.68 14.77
CA GLY A 99 3.40 4.31 13.46
C GLY A 99 2.20 5.14 13.03
N ALA A 100 0.98 4.61 13.18
CA ALA A 100 -0.25 5.34 12.85
C ALA A 100 -0.42 6.60 13.71
N LYS A 101 -0.15 6.52 15.01
CA LYS A 101 -0.18 7.69 15.91
C LYS A 101 0.86 8.74 15.55
N LEU A 102 2.06 8.31 15.16
CA LEU A 102 3.14 9.21 14.76
C LEU A 102 2.80 9.93 13.46
N VAL A 103 2.32 9.20 12.46
CA VAL A 103 1.89 9.74 11.16
C VAL A 103 0.73 10.72 11.33
N ALA A 104 -0.21 10.46 12.24
CA ALA A 104 -1.34 11.35 12.52
C ALA A 104 -0.92 12.73 13.06
N LYS A 105 0.26 12.85 13.70
CA LYS A 105 0.81 14.13 14.17
C LYS A 105 1.58 14.90 13.08
N ILE A 106 1.90 14.28 11.95
CA ILE A 106 2.70 14.91 10.88
C ILE A 106 1.80 15.71 9.93
N LYS A 107 2.27 16.89 9.52
CA LYS A 107 1.56 17.75 8.55
C LYS A 107 1.40 17.01 7.20
N PRO A 108 0.23 17.11 6.53
CA PRO A 108 -0.02 16.41 5.27
C PRO A 108 1.01 16.68 4.16
N ASN A 109 1.57 17.89 4.10
CA ASN A 109 2.60 18.24 3.11
C ASN A 109 3.90 17.47 3.34
N ILE A 110 4.29 17.26 4.60
CA ILE A 110 5.48 16.48 4.95
C ILE A 110 5.25 15.01 4.62
N LEU A 111 4.06 14.48 4.90
CA LEU A 111 3.73 13.09 4.57
C LEU A 111 3.78 12.84 3.05
N LYS A 112 3.27 13.78 2.25
CA LYS A 112 3.38 13.74 0.78
C LYS A 112 4.84 13.79 0.33
N ALA A 113 5.65 14.69 0.91
CA ALA A 113 7.07 14.81 0.57
C ALA A 113 7.84 13.53 0.93
N LEU A 114 7.55 12.92 2.10
CA LEU A 114 8.16 11.67 2.55
C LEU A 114 7.80 10.50 1.63
N PHE A 115 6.52 10.39 1.24
CA PHE A 115 6.09 9.39 0.24
C PHE A 115 6.79 9.60 -1.10
N GLY A 116 6.86 10.84 -1.58
CA GLY A 116 7.56 11.18 -2.81
C GLY A 116 9.04 10.83 -2.77
N LEU A 117 9.72 11.16 -1.67
CA LEU A 117 11.12 10.83 -1.43
C LEU A 117 11.35 9.31 -1.39
N LEU A 118 10.47 8.58 -0.71
CA LEU A 118 10.57 7.13 -0.58
C LEU A 118 10.38 6.44 -1.92
N PHE A 119 9.39 6.86 -2.72
CA PHE A 119 9.22 6.38 -4.09
C PHE A 119 10.40 6.75 -5.00
N PHE A 120 10.93 7.97 -4.87
CA PHE A 120 12.11 8.40 -5.61
C PHE A 120 13.32 7.51 -5.30
N TYR A 121 13.56 7.24 -4.01
CA TYR A 121 14.59 6.32 -3.55
C TYR A 121 14.39 4.89 -4.09
N VAL A 122 13.19 4.33 -4.00
CA VAL A 122 12.89 2.99 -4.53
C VAL A 122 13.11 2.94 -6.04
N SER A 123 12.68 3.97 -6.78
CA SER A 123 12.87 4.07 -8.23
C SER A 123 14.36 4.12 -8.58
N LEU A 124 15.15 4.93 -7.87
CA LEU A 124 16.60 5.01 -8.03
C LEU A 124 17.25 3.66 -7.77
N LYS A 125 16.89 3.01 -6.66
CA LYS A 125 17.43 1.70 -6.28
C LYS A 125 17.20 0.66 -7.40
N TYR A 126 15.98 0.57 -7.93
CA TYR A 126 15.67 -0.38 -9.01
C TYR A 126 16.42 -0.07 -10.31
N ILE A 127 16.59 1.22 -10.65
CA ILE A 127 17.40 1.64 -11.80
C ILE A 127 18.88 1.29 -11.59
N LEU A 128 19.44 1.54 -10.40
CA LEU A 128 20.84 1.23 -10.11
C LEU A 128 21.12 -0.27 -10.09
N ILE A 129 20.19 -1.06 -9.54
CA ILE A 129 20.26 -2.53 -9.61
C ILE A 129 20.27 -3.01 -11.06
N TYR A 130 19.46 -2.39 -11.94
CA TYR A 130 19.48 -2.70 -13.37
C TYR A 130 20.83 -2.39 -14.02
N PHE A 131 21.52 -1.34 -13.56
CA PHE A 131 22.88 -0.98 -13.99
C PHE A 131 23.99 -1.81 -13.31
N GLY A 132 23.65 -2.80 -12.48
CA GLY A 132 24.62 -3.68 -11.80
C GLY A 132 25.29 -3.06 -10.57
N ILE A 133 24.81 -1.91 -10.09
CA ILE A 133 25.31 -1.26 -8.88
C ILE A 133 24.35 -1.60 -7.73
N SER A 134 24.75 -2.51 -6.84
CA SER A 134 24.00 -2.80 -5.61
C SER A 134 24.33 -1.74 -4.54
N ILE A 135 23.31 -1.00 -4.12
CA ILE A 135 23.28 -0.11 -2.95
C ILE A 135 22.23 -0.60 -1.95
#